data_AF-A0A330L3I7-F1
#
_entry.id   AF-A0A330L3I7-F1
#
_cell.length_a   1.000
_cell.length_b   1.000
_cell.length_c   1.000
_cell.angle_alpha   90.00
_cell.angle_beta   90.00
_cell.angle_gamma   90.00
#
_symmetry.space_group_name_H-M   'P 1'
#
loop_
_entity.id
_entity.type
_entity.pdbx_description
1 polymer ?
#
loop_
_entity_poly.entity_id
_entity_poly.type
_entity_poly.pdbx_seq_one_letter_code
_entity_poly.pdbx_strand_id
1 'polypeptide(L)'
;MGYLRLYGVALFLFLSGCYRDGAFDQEVIIRPGANGYIYEVQIKGHWEGRGGNPHNLFDWKLYKWDSSYWIYTNKVDGKIPSSELILTPQWRCIEFPWNYENLMGYVEFGPGKIIVALDLAEYDNSGIVNGHSPMDANGTYTVRTIKETWKPTTEAEVSNLKQAPCKR
;
A
#
# COMPACT_ATOMS: atom_id res chain seq x y z
N MET A 1 -9.95 -22.53 50.38
CA MET A 1 -9.11 -21.58 49.61
C MET A 1 -8.41 -22.36 48.51
N GLY A 2 -8.88 -22.30 47.26
CA GLY A 2 -8.28 -23.17 46.21
C GLY A 2 -8.70 -22.96 44.75
N TYR A 3 -9.54 -21.97 44.41
CA TYR A 3 -10.08 -21.84 43.04
C TYR A 3 -9.69 -20.54 42.32
N LEU A 4 -8.93 -19.65 42.95
CA LEU A 4 -8.67 -18.30 42.40
C LEU A 4 -7.45 -18.21 41.45
N ARG A 5 -6.73 -19.30 41.19
CA ARG A 5 -5.47 -19.26 40.40
C ARG A 5 -5.59 -19.75 38.95
N LEU A 6 -6.71 -20.35 38.54
CA LEU A 6 -6.86 -20.92 37.19
C LEU A 6 -7.43 -19.95 36.15
N TYR A 7 -8.09 -18.86 36.56
CA TYR A 7 -8.71 -17.90 35.63
C TYR A 7 -7.72 -16.91 34.98
N GLY A 8 -6.53 -16.73 35.56
CA GLY A 8 -5.53 -15.79 35.02
C GLY A 8 -4.83 -16.27 33.75
N VAL A 9 -4.74 -17.60 33.52
CA VAL A 9 -4.01 -18.17 32.38
C VAL A 9 -4.89 -18.25 31.12
N ALA A 10 -6.21 -18.43 31.28
CA ALA A 10 -7.14 -18.52 30.15
C ALA A 10 -7.36 -17.17 29.43
N LEU A 11 -7.27 -16.05 30.15
CA LEU A 11 -7.47 -14.71 29.58
C LEU A 11 -6.31 -14.27 28.66
N PHE A 12 -5.09 -14.79 28.90
CA PHE A 12 -3.91 -14.49 28.08
C PHE A 12 -3.91 -15.19 26.70
N LEU A 13 -4.67 -16.28 26.53
CA LEU A 13 -4.72 -17.04 25.28
C LEU A 13 -5.75 -16.50 24.27
N PHE A 14 -6.64 -15.59 24.68
CA PHE A 14 -7.70 -15.04 23.82
C PHE A 14 -7.29 -13.78 23.03
N LEU A 15 -6.16 -13.13 23.38
CA LEU A 15 -5.76 -11.87 22.73
C LEU A 15 -4.85 -12.05 21.50
N SER A 16 -4.39 -13.27 21.21
CA SER A 16 -3.61 -13.57 20.00
C SER A 16 -4.47 -13.89 18.77
N GLY A 17 -5.78 -13.60 18.81
CA GLY A 17 -6.75 -14.02 17.80
C GLY A 17 -6.61 -13.33 16.43
N CYS A 18 -6.37 -12.03 16.40
CA CYS A 18 -6.24 -11.29 15.14
C CYS A 18 -4.92 -10.54 15.16
N TYR A 19 -3.97 -10.99 14.35
CA TYR A 19 -2.80 -10.20 14.02
C TYR A 19 -2.77 -9.98 12.51
N ARG A 20 -2.27 -8.79 12.14
CA ARG A 20 -1.87 -8.46 10.79
C ARG A 20 -0.41 -8.03 10.89
N ASP A 21 0.44 -8.72 10.18
CA ASP A 21 1.85 -8.37 10.06
C ASP A 21 2.18 -8.18 8.57
N GLY A 22 3.19 -7.37 8.30
CA GLY A 22 3.59 -7.10 6.94
C GLY A 22 4.54 -5.93 6.83
N ALA A 23 5.20 -5.87 5.69
CA ALA A 23 6.19 -4.85 5.39
C ALA A 23 6.21 -4.55 3.90
N PHE A 24 6.71 -3.35 3.59
CA PHE A 24 7.06 -2.99 2.22
C PHE A 24 8.43 -3.54 1.85
N ASP A 25 8.58 -3.94 0.59
CA ASP A 25 9.85 -4.33 0.00
C ASP A 25 10.86 -3.19 0.15
N GLN A 26 12.13 -3.53 0.41
CA GLN A 26 13.21 -2.54 0.49
C GLN A 26 13.67 -2.04 -0.89
N GLU A 27 13.19 -2.66 -1.96
CA GLU A 27 13.44 -2.29 -3.35
C GLU A 27 12.15 -1.79 -4.00
N VAL A 28 12.21 -0.63 -4.65
CA VAL A 28 11.16 -0.18 -5.56
C VAL A 28 11.51 -0.47 -7.01
N ILE A 29 10.49 -0.65 -7.83
CA ILE A 29 10.66 -0.90 -9.26
C ILE A 29 10.19 0.30 -10.06
N ILE A 30 11.07 0.87 -10.88
CA ILE A 30 10.74 1.94 -11.84
C ILE A 30 10.59 1.32 -13.23
N ARG A 31 9.51 1.66 -13.92
CA ARG A 31 9.19 1.21 -15.29
C ARG A 31 8.78 2.39 -16.17
N PRO A 32 8.75 2.21 -17.51
CA PRO A 32 8.08 3.15 -18.38
C PRO A 32 6.61 3.32 -17.97
N GLY A 33 6.18 4.57 -17.83
CA GLY A 33 4.84 4.93 -17.44
C GLY A 33 3.81 4.76 -18.56
N ALA A 34 2.58 5.16 -18.26
CA ALA A 34 1.45 5.17 -19.18
C ALA A 34 0.60 6.43 -18.95
N ASN A 35 -0.38 6.68 -19.83
CA ASN A 35 -1.40 7.71 -19.64
C ASN A 35 -0.84 9.13 -19.42
N GLY A 36 0.18 9.49 -20.20
CA GLY A 36 0.81 10.82 -20.15
C GLY A 36 1.94 10.95 -19.15
N TYR A 37 2.27 9.89 -18.40
CA TYR A 37 3.42 9.83 -17.49
C TYR A 37 4.58 9.04 -18.09
N ILE A 38 5.80 9.56 -17.93
CA ILE A 38 7.02 8.91 -18.43
C ILE A 38 7.42 7.71 -17.57
N TYR A 39 7.14 7.75 -16.27
CA TYR A 39 7.55 6.72 -15.31
C TYR A 39 6.38 6.25 -14.44
N GLU A 40 6.38 4.95 -14.11
CA GLU A 40 5.60 4.36 -13.02
C GLU A 40 6.56 3.73 -12.00
N VAL A 41 6.38 4.07 -10.73
CA VAL A 41 7.15 3.53 -9.60
C VAL A 41 6.23 2.65 -8.79
N GLN A 42 6.64 1.40 -8.58
CA GLN A 42 5.91 0.41 -7.79
C GLN A 42 6.58 0.21 -6.44
N ILE A 43 5.82 0.44 -5.38
CA ILE A 43 6.18 0.07 -4.01
C ILE A 43 5.33 -1.14 -3.63
N LYS A 44 5.95 -2.30 -3.45
CA LYS A 44 5.26 -3.55 -3.11
C LYS A 44 5.25 -3.76 -1.61
N GLY A 45 4.15 -4.30 -1.11
CA GLY A 45 4.02 -4.75 0.27
C GLY A 45 3.49 -6.15 0.33
N HIS A 46 4.00 -6.91 1.30
CA HIS A 46 3.60 -8.27 1.58
C HIS A 46 2.97 -8.34 2.96
N TRP A 47 1.75 -8.85 3.01
CA TRP A 47 0.99 -8.93 4.24
C TRP A 47 0.59 -10.37 4.52
N GLU A 48 0.61 -10.70 5.81
CA GLU A 48 -0.01 -11.89 6.32
C GLU A 48 -0.90 -11.54 7.51
N GLY A 49 -2.03 -12.24 7.58
CA GLY A 49 -2.97 -12.04 8.65
C GLY A 49 -3.57 -13.35 9.08
N ARG A 50 -4.13 -13.33 10.28
CA ARG A 50 -4.94 -14.41 10.81
C ARG A 50 -6.32 -13.90 11.16
N GLY A 51 -7.32 -14.58 10.63
CA GLY A 51 -8.72 -14.19 10.76
C GLY A 51 -9.55 -14.89 9.71
N GLY A 52 -10.74 -15.32 10.10
CA GLY A 52 -11.66 -16.01 9.23
C GLY A 52 -13.02 -15.33 9.24
N ASN A 53 -14.05 -16.09 8.86
CA ASN A 53 -15.41 -15.59 8.90
C ASN A 53 -15.77 -15.10 10.31
N PRO A 54 -16.19 -13.84 10.52
CA PRO A 54 -16.60 -13.34 11.84
C PRO A 54 -17.78 -14.12 12.44
N HIS A 55 -18.50 -14.90 11.63
CA HIS A 55 -19.55 -15.82 12.06
C HIS A 55 -19.05 -17.23 12.42
N ASN A 56 -17.74 -17.52 12.32
CA ASN A 56 -17.12 -18.78 12.74
C ASN A 56 -15.92 -18.52 13.66
N LEU A 57 -16.14 -18.65 14.97
CA LEU A 57 -15.15 -18.39 16.04
C LEU A 57 -13.91 -19.32 16.01
N PHE A 58 -13.88 -20.34 15.14
CA PHE A 58 -12.76 -21.27 14.98
C PHE A 58 -12.07 -21.16 13.62
N ASP A 59 -12.51 -20.25 12.75
CA ASP A 59 -11.88 -20.01 11.46
C ASP A 59 -10.69 -19.06 11.63
N TRP A 60 -9.52 -19.65 11.92
CA TRP A 60 -8.25 -18.94 12.12
C TRP A 60 -7.30 -19.12 10.94
N LYS A 61 -7.86 -19.17 9.72
CA LYS A 61 -7.05 -19.36 8.51
C LYS A 61 -6.05 -18.22 8.36
N LEU A 62 -4.83 -18.61 8.01
CA LEU A 62 -3.83 -17.68 7.54
C LEU A 62 -4.24 -17.23 6.14
N TYR A 63 -4.23 -15.92 5.93
CA TYR A 63 -4.37 -15.33 4.61
C TYR A 63 -3.14 -14.48 4.34
N LYS A 64 -2.67 -14.54 3.10
CA LYS A 64 -1.54 -13.74 2.61
C LYS A 64 -2.02 -12.98 1.40
N TRP A 65 -1.61 -11.73 1.29
CA TRP A 65 -1.92 -10.92 0.13
C TRP A 65 -0.82 -9.91 -0.11
N ASP A 66 -0.69 -9.55 -1.38
CA ASP A 66 0.22 -8.52 -1.82
C ASP A 66 -0.57 -7.24 -2.04
N SER A 67 0.04 -6.11 -1.69
CA SER A 67 -0.45 -4.78 -2.02
C SER A 67 0.59 -4.03 -2.84
N SER A 68 0.17 -2.99 -3.54
CA SER A 68 1.12 -2.06 -4.17
C SER A 68 0.61 -0.64 -4.09
N TYR A 69 1.53 0.30 -3.88
CA TYR A 69 1.34 1.69 -4.25
C TYR A 69 2.03 1.94 -5.58
N TRP A 70 1.36 2.71 -6.44
CA TRP A 70 1.84 3.13 -7.73
C TRP A 70 1.96 4.65 -7.74
N ILE A 71 3.16 5.13 -8.04
CA ILE A 71 3.45 6.55 -8.20
C ILE A 71 3.74 6.81 -9.67
N TYR A 72 2.97 7.70 -10.28
CA TYR A 72 3.15 8.12 -11.66
C TYR A 72 3.77 9.52 -11.69
N THR A 73 4.84 9.69 -12.46
CA THR A 73 5.56 10.96 -12.55
C THR A 73 6.31 11.08 -13.89
N ASN A 74 6.69 12.30 -14.25
CA ASN A 74 7.44 12.60 -15.48
C ASN A 74 8.95 12.73 -15.26
N LYS A 75 9.41 12.65 -14.00
CA LYS A 75 10.82 12.83 -13.62
C LYS A 75 11.21 11.73 -12.64
N VAL A 76 12.48 11.36 -12.62
CA VAL A 76 13.06 10.39 -11.66
C VAL A 76 14.41 10.88 -11.16
N ASP A 77 14.53 12.20 -11.05
CA ASP A 77 15.73 12.91 -10.65
C ASP A 77 15.37 14.02 -9.67
N GLY A 78 16.10 14.08 -8.54
CA GLY A 78 15.89 15.08 -7.52
C GLY A 78 14.56 14.94 -6.77
N LYS A 79 14.13 16.03 -6.14
CA LYS A 79 12.93 16.09 -5.30
C LYS A 79 11.71 16.50 -6.12
N ILE A 80 10.68 15.64 -6.13
CA ILE A 80 9.42 15.82 -6.83
C ILE A 80 8.32 16.07 -5.79
N PRO A 81 7.68 17.26 -5.80
CA PRO A 81 6.58 17.54 -4.88
C PRO A 81 5.35 16.70 -5.21
N SER A 82 4.50 16.45 -4.21
CA SER A 82 3.24 15.70 -4.38
C SER A 82 2.32 16.24 -5.49
N SER A 83 2.41 17.54 -5.80
CA SER A 83 1.65 18.18 -6.88
C SER A 83 2.08 17.78 -8.30
N GLU A 84 3.25 17.14 -8.44
CA GLU A 84 3.80 16.67 -9.74
C GLU A 84 3.74 15.13 -9.88
N LEU A 85 2.99 14.45 -9.02
CA LEU A 85 2.85 13.01 -9.05
C LEU A 85 1.39 12.58 -8.81
N ILE A 86 1.06 11.37 -9.25
CA ILE A 86 -0.18 10.70 -8.90
C ILE A 86 0.15 9.46 -8.08
N LEU A 87 -0.50 9.32 -6.92
CA LEU A 87 -0.45 8.11 -6.10
C LEU A 87 -1.77 7.34 -6.24
N THR A 88 -1.69 6.02 -6.42
CA THR A 88 -2.86 5.14 -6.46
C THR A 88 -2.52 3.75 -5.94
N PRO A 89 -3.43 3.04 -5.25
CA PRO A 89 -3.21 1.66 -4.83
C PRO A 89 -3.46 0.66 -5.99
N GLN A 90 -3.96 1.12 -7.14
CA GLN A 90 -4.35 0.27 -8.25
C GLN A 90 -3.59 0.64 -9.52
N TRP A 91 -3.01 -0.38 -10.18
CA TRP A 91 -2.19 -0.16 -11.38
C TRP A 91 -3.00 0.53 -12.49
N ARG A 92 -2.46 1.66 -12.95
CA ARG A 92 -2.97 2.56 -14.00
C ARG A 92 -4.30 3.25 -13.71
N CYS A 93 -4.82 3.12 -12.49
CA CYS A 93 -6.02 3.84 -12.09
C CYS A 93 -5.63 5.23 -11.56
N ILE A 94 -5.30 6.13 -12.49
CA ILE A 94 -4.76 7.47 -12.18
C ILE A 94 -5.83 8.54 -11.99
N GLU A 95 -7.09 8.21 -12.26
CA GLU A 95 -8.23 9.12 -12.14
C GLU A 95 -9.06 8.78 -10.89
N PHE A 96 -9.80 9.77 -10.39
CA PHE A 96 -10.78 9.59 -9.32
C PHE A 96 -11.78 8.47 -9.67
N PRO A 97 -12.21 7.63 -8.72
CA PRO A 97 -11.93 7.63 -7.28
C PRO A 97 -10.71 6.81 -6.86
N TRP A 98 -9.85 6.44 -7.81
CA TRP A 98 -8.80 5.45 -7.55
C TRP A 98 -7.50 6.08 -7.08
N ASN A 99 -7.22 7.33 -7.46
CA ASN A 99 -6.06 8.06 -6.98
C ASN A 99 -6.32 8.71 -5.61
N TYR A 100 -5.23 8.99 -4.90
CA TYR A 100 -5.28 9.81 -3.69
C TYR A 100 -5.27 11.30 -4.06
N GLU A 101 -6.31 12.02 -3.64
CA GLU A 101 -6.41 13.47 -3.79
C GLU A 101 -5.89 14.20 -2.55
N ASN A 102 -5.56 15.50 -2.70
CA ASN A 102 -5.02 16.35 -1.63
C ASN A 102 -3.73 15.81 -0.96
N LEU A 103 -2.92 15.10 -1.74
CA LEU A 103 -1.66 14.51 -1.32
C LEU A 103 -0.63 15.59 -0.95
N MET A 104 0.06 15.42 0.18
CA MET A 104 1.16 16.27 0.61
C MET A 104 2.50 15.53 0.59
N GLY A 105 3.59 16.29 0.71
CA GLY A 105 4.94 15.74 0.81
C GLY A 105 5.66 15.65 -0.53
N TYR A 106 6.53 14.66 -0.67
CA TYR A 106 7.40 14.52 -1.84
C TYR A 106 7.93 13.09 -2.03
N VAL A 107 8.49 12.88 -3.22
CA VAL A 107 9.36 11.75 -3.54
C VAL A 107 10.69 12.30 -4.01
N GLU A 108 11.81 11.80 -3.51
CA GLU A 108 13.14 12.26 -3.87
C GLU A 108 13.98 11.11 -4.44
N PHE A 109 14.45 11.28 -5.68
CA PHE A 109 15.32 10.34 -6.36
C PHE A 109 16.78 10.77 -6.24
N GLY A 110 17.60 9.85 -5.75
CA GLY A 110 19.06 10.00 -5.70
C GLY A 110 19.76 8.82 -6.39
N PRO A 111 21.10 8.79 -6.39
CA PRO A 111 21.86 7.69 -6.99
C PRO A 111 21.50 6.34 -6.33
N GLY A 112 20.79 5.48 -7.07
CA GLY A 112 20.41 4.13 -6.64
C GLY A 112 19.36 4.05 -5.53
N LYS A 113 18.77 5.18 -5.12
CA LYS A 113 17.82 5.25 -4.01
C LYS A 113 16.66 6.19 -4.28
N ILE A 114 15.56 5.95 -3.59
CA ILE A 114 14.39 6.81 -3.55
C ILE A 114 14.00 7.05 -2.09
N ILE A 115 13.56 8.26 -1.77
CA ILE A 115 12.93 8.59 -0.49
C ILE A 115 11.47 8.93 -0.78
N VAL A 116 10.55 8.26 -0.08
CA VAL A 116 9.11 8.49 -0.17
C VAL A 116 8.67 9.09 1.16
N ALA A 117 8.15 10.31 1.12
CA ALA A 117 7.68 11.06 2.28
C ALA A 117 6.39 11.79 1.91
N LEU A 118 5.30 11.03 1.84
CA LEU A 118 3.96 11.47 1.44
C LEU A 118 2.98 11.40 2.61
N ASP A 119 2.08 12.37 2.70
CA ASP A 119 0.99 12.36 3.66
C ASP A 119 -0.35 12.29 2.93
N LEU A 120 -1.22 11.38 3.37
CA LEU A 120 -2.55 11.14 2.83
C LEU A 120 -3.56 12.03 3.55
N ALA A 121 -4.49 12.63 2.78
CA ALA A 121 -5.56 13.43 3.35
C ALA A 121 -6.57 12.56 4.13
N GLU A 122 -6.93 13.04 5.31
CA GLU A 122 -8.03 12.53 6.11
C GLU A 122 -9.26 13.40 5.86
N TYR A 123 -10.40 12.76 5.56
CA TYR A 123 -11.64 13.46 5.25
C TYR A 123 -12.65 13.23 6.36
N ASP A 124 -13.37 14.28 6.74
CA ASP A 124 -14.54 14.14 7.59
C ASP A 124 -15.76 13.62 6.82
N ASN A 125 -16.88 13.42 7.52
CA ASN A 125 -18.13 12.94 6.92
C ASN A 125 -18.75 13.90 5.88
N SER A 126 -18.26 15.14 5.77
CA SER A 126 -18.68 16.13 4.77
C SER A 126 -17.77 16.15 3.53
N GLY A 127 -16.72 15.33 3.50
CA GLY A 127 -15.74 15.31 2.42
C GLY A 127 -14.73 16.46 2.49
N ILE A 128 -14.62 17.15 3.63
CA ILE A 128 -13.63 18.19 3.85
C ILE A 128 -12.39 17.57 4.47
N VAL A 129 -11.22 17.96 3.97
CA VAL A 129 -9.92 17.55 4.54
C VAL A 129 -9.81 18.09 5.96
N ASN A 130 -9.73 17.20 6.94
CA ASN A 130 -9.62 17.55 8.37
C ASN A 130 -8.22 17.28 8.95
N GLY A 131 -7.33 16.66 8.17
CA GLY A 131 -5.98 16.33 8.57
C GLY A 131 -5.19 15.64 7.48
N HIS A 132 -3.94 15.34 7.80
CA HIS A 132 -3.03 14.55 6.98
C HIS A 132 -2.28 13.57 7.86
N SER A 133 -2.20 12.32 7.41
CA SER A 133 -1.42 11.27 8.07
C SER A 133 -0.32 10.74 7.18
N PRO A 134 0.86 10.39 7.75
CA PRO A 134 1.93 9.78 6.98
C PRO A 134 1.44 8.50 6.27
N MET A 135 1.81 8.35 5.01
CA MET A 135 1.58 7.11 4.28
C MET A 135 2.40 5.97 4.90
N ASP A 136 1.78 4.80 5.10
CA ASP A 136 2.45 3.62 5.65
C ASP A 136 3.70 3.18 4.86
N ALA A 137 3.72 3.48 3.55
CA ALA A 137 4.83 3.20 2.63
C ALA A 137 5.87 4.34 2.56
N ASN A 138 5.91 5.24 3.54
CA ASN A 138 6.99 6.21 3.65
C ASN A 138 8.28 5.51 4.07
N GLY A 139 9.40 5.87 3.46
CA GLY A 139 10.66 5.20 3.68
C GLY A 139 11.75 5.56 2.69
N THR A 140 12.91 4.94 2.86
CA THR A 140 14.02 4.99 1.89
C THR A 140 14.19 3.61 1.28
N TYR A 141 14.27 3.54 -0.05
CA TYR A 141 14.32 2.28 -0.79
C TYR A 141 15.48 2.27 -1.77
N THR A 142 15.98 1.09 -2.10
CA THR A 142 16.84 0.89 -3.27
C THR A 142 15.99 0.91 -4.54
N VAL A 143 16.60 1.33 -5.65
CA VAL A 143 15.89 1.46 -6.93
C VAL A 143 16.36 0.40 -7.90
N ARG A 144 15.40 -0.30 -8.51
CA ARG A 144 15.61 -1.15 -9.67
C ARG A 144 14.82 -0.63 -10.86
N THR A 145 15.52 -0.28 -11.93
CA THR A 145 14.90 0.17 -13.18
C THR A 145 14.75 -1.00 -14.15
N ILE A 146 13.55 -1.14 -14.72
CA ILE A 146 13.19 -2.17 -15.69
C ILE A 146 12.69 -1.49 -16.96
N LYS A 147 12.93 -2.08 -18.13
CA LYS A 147 12.57 -1.47 -19.44
C LYS A 147 11.18 -1.86 -19.92
N GLU A 148 10.61 -2.90 -19.32
CA GLU A 148 9.30 -3.45 -19.64
C GLU A 148 8.21 -2.80 -18.77
N THR A 149 7.02 -2.64 -19.36
CA THR A 149 5.81 -2.28 -18.63
C THR A 149 5.36 -3.42 -17.72
N TRP A 150 4.71 -3.11 -16.60
CA TRP A 150 4.19 -4.16 -15.73
C TRP A 150 3.10 -4.97 -16.45
N LYS A 151 3.06 -6.26 -16.16
CA LYS A 151 2.01 -7.18 -16.59
C LYS A 151 1.60 -8.03 -15.40
N PRO A 152 0.29 -8.26 -15.17
CA PRO A 152 -0.15 -9.21 -14.17
C PRO A 152 0.37 -10.60 -14.55
N THR A 153 0.94 -11.30 -13.58
CA THR A 153 1.52 -12.64 -13.76
C THR A 153 0.76 -13.71 -12.99
N THR A 154 -0.05 -13.32 -12.01
CA THR A 154 -0.84 -14.22 -11.17
C THR A 154 -2.34 -14.04 -11.40
N GLU A 155 -3.12 -15.09 -11.13
CA GLU A 155 -4.59 -15.02 -11.18
C GLU A 155 -5.17 -13.99 -10.21
N ALA A 156 -4.53 -13.82 -9.04
CA ALA A 156 -4.91 -12.82 -8.05
C ALA A 156 -4.75 -11.39 -8.59
N GLU A 157 -3.61 -11.08 -9.22
CA GLU A 157 -3.38 -9.79 -9.88
C GLU A 157 -4.41 -9.55 -10.99
N VAL A 158 -4.69 -10.55 -11.82
CA VAL A 158 -5.73 -10.45 -12.88
C VAL A 158 -7.11 -10.21 -12.28
N SER A 159 -7.46 -10.89 -11.20
CA SER A 159 -8.73 -10.72 -10.49
C SER A 159 -8.87 -9.31 -9.91
N ASN A 160 -7.83 -8.80 -9.26
CA ASN A 160 -7.80 -7.45 -8.70
C ASN A 160 -8.03 -6.38 -9.78
N LEU A 161 -7.43 -6.55 -10.96
CA LEU A 161 -7.65 -5.65 -12.10
C LEU A 161 -9.10 -5.68 -12.61
N LYS A 162 -9.82 -6.79 -12.47
CA LYS A 162 -11.24 -6.85 -12.84
C LYS A 162 -12.13 -6.12 -11.83
N GLN A 163 -11.72 -6.06 -10.56
CA GLN A 163 -12.47 -5.39 -9.49
C GLN A 163 -12.34 -3.87 -9.54
N ALA A 164 -11.25 -3.34 -10.11
CA ALA A 164 -11.05 -1.92 -10.36
C ALA A 164 -11.20 -1.58 -11.86
N PRO A 165 -12.41 -1.32 -12.37
CA PRO A 165 -12.66 -1.06 -13.80
C PRO A 165 -12.26 0.38 -14.21
N CYS A 166 -11.07 0.83 -13.83
CA CYS A 166 -10.54 2.12 -14.26
C CYS A 166 -10.09 2.07 -15.73
N LYS A 167 -10.04 3.23 -16.38
CA LYS A 167 -9.46 3.39 -17.72
C LYS A 167 -7.93 3.29 -17.61
N ARG A 168 -7.33 2.32 -18.30
CA ARG A 168 -5.89 1.99 -18.20
C ARG A 168 -5.11 2.36 -19.44
#